data_AF-A0A9E1K0J2-F1
#
_entry.id   AF-A0A9E1K0J2-F1
#
_cell.length_a   1.000
_cell.length_b   1.000
_cell.length_c   1.000
_cell.angle_alpha   90.00
_cell.angle_beta   90.00
_cell.angle_gamma   90.00
#
_symmetry.space_group_name_H-M   'P 1'
#
loop_
_entity.id
_entity.type
_entity.pdbx_description
1 polymer ?
#
loop_
_entity_poly.entity_id
_entity_poly.type
_entity_poly.pdbx_seq_one_letter_code
_entity_poly.pdbx_strand_id
1 'polypeptide(L)'
;MFMGLSDSIDFNLSSNLHTGAVVANYPWDTWIQLTADDNWWQHICNEYADTCQYYGNSNYFTGFDDGIVNGYDWYEVDGGRQDYMNYFKHCREFTLELSNDKTPNPLDLPYYWNANKNSFYNFMEQSLYGLRGIITDSITGLPLKAKVEIIGHDEDSSHVFSSLQIGNYHRYIYQGSYQFTFSKSGYHTKTINASIINNNFTIQDVQLVPIGFVSVNNIKENKKIINSIDILGKNNNNNNNNIIKINIFKDGSINKKIIID
;
A
#
# COMPACT_ATOMS: atom_id res chain seq x y z
N MET A 1 -10.31 12.28 20.93
CA MET A 1 -10.57 12.79 19.56
C MET A 1 -9.71 12.08 18.53
N PHE A 2 -8.37 12.14 18.61
CA PHE A 2 -7.48 11.50 17.63
C PHE A 2 -7.59 9.97 17.56
N MET A 3 -7.75 9.28 18.70
CA MET A 3 -7.91 7.82 18.73
C MET A 3 -9.16 7.37 17.95
N GLY A 4 -10.30 8.01 18.19
CA GLY A 4 -11.52 7.72 17.45
C GLY A 4 -11.41 7.99 15.94
N LEU A 5 -10.61 8.98 15.53
CA LEU A 5 -10.32 9.21 14.10
C LEU A 5 -9.41 8.10 13.52
N SER A 6 -8.40 7.67 14.28
CA SER A 6 -7.55 6.53 13.88
C SER A 6 -8.27 5.18 13.89
N ASP A 7 -9.45 5.09 14.54
CA ASP A 7 -10.31 3.91 14.49
C ASP A 7 -11.24 3.93 13.26
N SER A 8 -11.53 5.11 12.71
CA SER A 8 -12.45 5.27 11.57
C SER A 8 -11.75 5.37 10.22
N ILE A 9 -10.46 5.69 10.19
CA ILE A 9 -9.64 5.85 8.99
C ILE A 9 -8.37 5.03 9.13
N ASP A 10 -8.13 4.16 8.14
CA ASP A 10 -6.88 3.40 8.02
C ASP A 10 -5.77 4.30 7.45
N PHE A 11 -5.21 5.18 8.30
CA PHE A 11 -4.01 5.94 7.95
C PHE A 11 -2.81 4.99 7.82
N ASN A 12 -1.97 5.20 6.80
CA ASN A 12 -0.78 4.38 6.55
C ASN A 12 0.54 5.17 6.77
N LEU A 13 0.51 6.49 6.60
CA LEU A 13 1.63 7.41 6.81
C LEU A 13 1.11 8.68 7.51
N SER A 14 1.87 9.21 8.47
CA SER A 14 1.53 10.41 9.23
C SER A 14 2.77 11.11 9.78
N SER A 15 2.59 12.35 10.24
CA SER A 15 3.56 13.05 11.07
C SER A 15 2.80 13.92 12.07
N ASN A 16 3.36 14.08 13.27
CA ASN A 16 2.83 14.99 14.28
C ASN A 16 3.83 16.13 14.51
N LEU A 17 3.31 17.36 14.64
CA LEU A 17 4.13 18.57 14.61
C LEU A 17 4.29 19.16 16.00
N HIS A 18 5.54 19.42 16.37
CA HIS A 18 5.97 19.90 17.67
C HIS A 18 6.92 21.10 17.54
N THR A 19 7.24 21.69 18.69
CA THR A 19 8.22 22.76 18.86
C THR A 19 8.90 22.62 20.24
N GLY A 20 10.12 23.11 20.34
CA GLY A 20 11.04 22.91 21.46
C GLY A 20 12.42 22.45 21.01
N ALA A 21 12.52 21.92 19.79
CA ALA A 21 13.76 21.62 19.08
C ALA A 21 13.59 21.82 17.57
N VAL A 22 14.62 21.48 16.79
CA VAL A 22 14.56 21.42 15.33
C VAL A 22 15.17 20.09 14.88
N VAL A 23 14.32 19.06 14.72
CA VAL A 23 14.73 17.67 14.44
C VAL A 23 13.55 16.83 13.95
N ALA A 24 13.82 15.85 13.10
CA ALA A 24 12.89 14.77 12.77
C ALA A 24 13.14 13.58 13.72
N ASN A 25 12.23 13.41 14.67
CA ASN A 25 12.26 12.36 15.68
C ASN A 25 11.49 11.13 15.20
N TYR A 26 12.14 9.98 15.09
CA TYR A 26 11.54 8.74 14.60
C TYR A 26 11.44 7.65 15.68
N PRO A 27 10.56 6.66 15.51
CA PRO A 27 10.32 5.64 16.53
C PRO A 27 11.55 4.75 16.79
N TRP A 28 11.60 4.09 17.94
CA TRP A 28 10.65 4.19 19.06
C TRP A 28 10.99 5.34 20.00
N ASP A 29 9.96 5.96 20.59
CA ASP A 29 10.13 6.88 21.73
C ASP A 29 10.24 6.11 23.06
N THR A 30 9.59 4.94 23.15
CA THR A 30 9.42 4.18 24.41
C THR A 30 10.50 3.12 24.61
N TRP A 31 11.00 2.50 23.53
CA TRP A 31 11.86 1.31 23.63
C TRP A 31 13.27 1.59 23.13
N ILE A 32 14.25 1.02 23.84
CA ILE A 32 15.66 1.05 23.45
C ILE A 32 15.97 0.20 22.22
N GLN A 33 15.14 -0.80 21.93
CA GLN A 33 15.24 -1.56 20.68
C GLN A 33 14.87 -0.65 19.52
N LEU A 34 15.54 -0.80 18.37
CA LEU A 34 15.17 -0.08 17.16
C LEU A 34 13.95 -0.74 16.50
N THR A 35 13.26 -0.01 15.63
CA THR A 35 12.17 -0.62 14.84
C THR A 35 12.74 -1.58 13.80
N ALA A 36 11.95 -2.57 13.37
CA ALA A 36 12.27 -3.42 12.23
C ALA A 36 12.64 -2.63 10.95
N ASP A 37 12.04 -1.44 10.79
CA ASP A 37 12.17 -0.58 9.61
C ASP A 37 13.08 0.64 9.88
N ASP A 38 14.04 0.52 10.80
CA ASP A 38 14.91 1.63 11.24
C ASP A 38 15.66 2.31 10.10
N ASN A 39 16.20 1.52 9.16
CA ASN A 39 16.87 2.06 7.98
C ASN A 39 15.94 2.89 7.06
N TRP A 40 14.65 2.53 7.00
CA TRP A 40 13.65 3.29 6.28
C TRP A 40 13.32 4.58 7.02
N TRP A 41 13.20 4.53 8.35
CA TRP A 41 12.99 5.73 9.15
C TRP A 41 14.12 6.74 9.02
N GLN A 42 15.37 6.30 9.19
CA GLN A 42 16.52 7.15 8.97
C GLN A 42 16.52 7.76 7.57
N HIS A 43 16.18 6.97 6.54
CA HIS A 43 16.11 7.49 5.17
C HIS A 43 15.07 8.60 5.01
N ILE A 44 13.83 8.38 5.45
CA ILE A 44 12.74 9.35 5.26
C ILE A 44 12.93 10.61 6.12
N CYS A 45 13.44 10.46 7.34
CA CYS A 45 13.73 11.60 8.20
C CYS A 45 14.88 12.44 7.64
N ASN A 46 15.92 11.81 7.07
CA ASN A 46 16.99 12.53 6.38
C ASN A 46 16.46 13.27 5.14
N GLU A 47 15.62 12.65 4.31
CA GLU A 47 15.01 13.35 3.17
C GLU A 47 14.23 14.61 3.58
N TYR A 48 13.56 14.57 4.74
CA TYR A 48 12.89 15.73 5.31
C TYR A 48 13.90 16.80 5.76
N ALA A 49 14.91 16.40 6.54
CA ALA A 49 15.94 17.27 7.07
C ALA A 49 16.78 17.93 5.96
N ASP A 50 17.30 17.16 5.01
CA ASP A 50 18.09 17.61 3.86
C ASP A 50 17.35 18.68 3.07
N THR A 51 16.06 18.46 2.81
CA THR A 51 15.23 19.41 2.08
C THR A 51 15.03 20.70 2.88
N CYS A 52 14.83 20.59 4.20
CA CYS A 52 14.75 21.74 5.10
C CYS A 52 16.06 22.54 5.15
N GLN A 53 17.21 21.87 5.20
CA GLN A 53 18.53 22.49 5.19
C GLN A 53 18.79 23.24 3.87
N TYR A 54 18.37 22.65 2.74
CA TYR A 54 18.56 23.26 1.42
C TYR A 54 17.72 24.53 1.22
N TYR A 55 16.45 24.53 1.65
CA TYR A 55 15.55 25.68 1.51
C TYR A 55 15.57 26.65 2.71
N GLY A 56 16.13 26.21 3.83
CA GLY A 56 16.27 26.97 5.06
C GLY A 56 17.51 27.86 5.08
N ASN A 57 17.94 28.22 6.29
CA ASN A 57 19.23 28.86 6.49
C ASN A 57 20.26 27.77 6.81
N SER A 58 21.55 28.10 6.79
CA SER A 58 22.63 27.12 6.98
C SER A 58 22.63 26.39 8.34
N ASN A 59 21.77 26.77 9.28
CA ASN A 59 21.70 26.19 10.62
C ASN A 59 20.37 25.48 10.90
N TYR A 60 19.39 25.52 9.98
CA TYR A 60 18.08 24.90 10.17
C TYR A 60 18.16 23.39 9.90
N PHE A 61 17.67 22.55 10.82
CA PHE A 61 17.79 21.09 10.76
C PHE A 61 19.23 20.55 10.79
N THR A 62 20.17 21.24 11.45
CA THR A 62 21.60 20.82 11.49
C THR A 62 22.07 20.24 12.84
N GLY A 63 21.19 20.18 13.84
CA GLY A 63 21.50 19.59 15.14
C GLY A 63 21.35 18.06 15.14
N PHE A 64 21.65 17.42 16.27
CA PHE A 64 21.59 15.95 16.42
C PHE A 64 22.50 15.23 15.41
N ASP A 65 22.04 14.12 14.84
CA ASP A 65 22.71 13.41 13.76
C ASP A 65 22.17 13.94 12.43
N ASP A 66 22.63 15.13 12.03
CA ASP A 66 22.24 15.81 10.79
C ASP A 66 20.72 16.05 10.62
N GLY A 67 20.07 16.46 11.71
CA GLY A 67 18.66 16.85 11.71
C GLY A 67 17.68 15.71 12.00
N ILE A 68 18.17 14.51 12.33
CA ILE A 68 17.33 13.38 12.74
C ILE A 68 17.73 12.83 14.10
N VAL A 69 16.81 12.14 14.77
CA VAL A 69 17.09 11.45 16.04
C VAL A 69 16.10 10.30 16.27
N ASN A 70 16.57 9.17 16.82
CA ASN A 70 15.69 8.16 17.39
C ASN A 70 15.10 8.69 18.70
N GLY A 71 13.81 8.47 18.93
CA GLY A 71 13.09 8.99 20.09
C GLY A 71 13.71 8.62 21.43
N TYR A 72 13.89 7.32 21.67
CA TYR A 72 14.47 6.80 22.89
C TYR A 72 15.89 7.32 23.12
N ASP A 73 16.71 7.36 22.07
CA ASP A 73 18.09 7.88 22.14
C ASP A 73 18.16 9.37 22.48
N TRP A 74 17.15 10.16 22.09
CA TRP A 74 17.03 11.55 22.53
C TRP A 74 16.62 11.62 24.01
N TYR A 75 15.45 11.06 24.33
CA TYR A 75 14.95 10.78 25.67
C TYR A 75 13.68 9.93 25.61
N GLU A 76 13.55 8.98 26.54
CA GLU A 76 12.40 8.08 26.63
C GLU A 76 11.07 8.85 26.85
N VAL A 77 10.04 8.51 26.06
CA VAL A 77 8.66 9.01 26.22
C VAL A 77 7.66 7.86 26.16
N ASP A 78 7.05 7.58 27.31
CA ASP A 78 5.96 6.62 27.42
C ASP A 78 4.62 7.19 26.92
N GLY A 79 3.89 6.39 26.14
CA GLY A 79 2.51 6.68 25.75
C GLY A 79 2.36 7.77 24.68
N GLY A 80 3.44 8.05 23.95
CA GLY A 80 3.46 8.96 22.81
C GLY A 80 2.53 8.51 21.68
N ARG A 81 1.97 9.48 20.94
CA ARG A 81 1.11 9.21 19.78
C ARG A 81 1.88 8.49 18.66
N GLN A 82 3.14 8.86 18.46
CA GLN A 82 4.03 8.29 17.45
C GLN A 82 4.10 6.75 17.58
N ASP A 83 4.51 6.25 18.75
CA ASP A 83 4.64 4.82 19.00
C ASP A 83 3.28 4.11 18.94
N TYR A 84 2.21 4.74 19.42
CA TYR A 84 0.86 4.19 19.31
C TYR A 84 0.44 3.96 17.85
N MET A 85 0.67 4.95 16.98
CA MET A 85 0.30 4.86 15.56
C MET A 85 1.12 3.78 14.84
N ASN A 86 2.41 3.68 15.16
CA ASN A 86 3.28 2.65 14.57
C ASN A 86 2.89 1.25 15.03
N TYR A 87 2.75 1.03 16.33
CA TYR A 87 2.55 -0.31 16.89
C TYR A 87 1.12 -0.83 16.73
N PHE A 88 0.11 -0.01 17.07
CA PHE A 88 -1.29 -0.45 17.12
C PHE A 88 -2.08 -0.14 15.86
N LYS A 89 -1.67 0.85 15.09
CA LYS A 89 -2.36 1.26 13.85
C LYS A 89 -1.63 0.86 12.58
N HIS A 90 -0.41 0.34 12.68
CA HIS A 90 0.45 0.02 11.53
C HIS A 90 0.64 1.24 10.61
N CYS A 91 0.50 2.44 11.18
CA CYS A 91 0.63 3.72 10.50
C CYS A 91 2.02 4.25 10.80
N ARG A 92 2.78 4.55 9.75
CA ARG A 92 4.13 5.10 9.89
C ARG A 92 4.03 6.55 10.29
N GLU A 93 4.22 6.83 11.58
CA GLU A 93 4.25 8.18 12.11
C GLU A 93 5.63 8.52 12.68
N PHE A 94 6.09 9.75 12.43
CA PHE A 94 7.24 10.34 13.12
C PHE A 94 6.87 11.73 13.66
N THR A 95 7.63 12.23 14.62
CA THR A 95 7.43 13.52 15.29
C THR A 95 8.38 14.55 14.69
N LEU A 96 7.84 15.69 14.27
CA LEU A 96 8.61 16.76 13.65
C LEU A 96 8.68 17.97 14.56
N GLU A 97 9.88 18.27 15.06
CA GLU A 97 10.18 19.46 15.85
C GLU A 97 10.62 20.58 14.89
N LEU A 98 9.85 21.66 14.83
CA LEU A 98 9.98 22.69 13.78
C LEU A 98 10.71 23.97 14.22
N SER A 99 10.86 24.19 15.52
CA SER A 99 11.36 25.45 16.08
C SER A 99 11.84 25.24 17.52
N ASN A 100 12.97 25.84 17.88
CA ASN A 100 13.43 25.87 19.27
C ASN A 100 12.48 26.68 20.18
N ASP A 101 11.82 27.71 19.62
CA ASP A 101 10.79 28.47 20.31
C ASP A 101 9.45 27.74 20.23
N LYS A 102 8.85 27.44 21.40
CA LYS A 102 7.52 26.79 21.47
C LYS A 102 6.39 27.63 20.89
N THR A 103 6.58 28.95 20.90
CA THR A 103 5.66 29.93 20.33
C THR A 103 6.50 30.94 19.54
N PRO A 104 6.89 30.62 18.30
CA PRO A 104 7.78 31.48 17.52
C PRO A 104 7.13 32.83 17.24
N ASN A 105 7.95 33.84 16.96
CA ASN A 105 7.45 35.15 16.57
C ASN A 105 6.64 35.01 15.27
N PRO A 106 5.42 35.58 15.17
CA PRO A 106 4.63 35.54 13.94
C PRO A 106 5.36 36.06 12.68
N LEU A 107 6.35 36.93 12.85
CA LEU A 107 7.19 37.43 11.77
C LEU A 107 8.12 36.37 11.15
N ASP A 108 8.41 35.29 11.87
CA ASP A 108 9.27 34.19 11.41
C ASP A 108 8.48 33.08 10.70
N LEU A 109 7.14 33.08 10.80
CA LEU A 109 6.29 32.06 10.16
C LEU A 109 6.51 31.95 8.63
N PRO A 110 6.71 33.04 7.86
CA PRO A 110 7.05 32.92 6.44
C PRO A 110 8.36 32.18 6.20
N TYR A 111 9.35 32.33 7.09
CA TYR A 111 10.61 31.60 7.00
C TYR A 111 10.39 30.10 7.24
N TYR A 112 9.72 29.73 8.35
CA TYR A 112 9.43 28.33 8.64
C TYR A 112 8.63 27.67 7.51
N TRP A 113 7.62 28.37 6.96
CA TRP A 113 6.89 27.85 5.82
C TRP A 113 7.81 27.60 4.62
N ASN A 114 8.64 28.57 4.22
CA ASN A 114 9.50 28.43 3.05
C ASN A 114 10.55 27.33 3.21
N ALA A 115 11.08 27.14 4.43
CA ALA A 115 12.04 26.08 4.72
C ALA A 115 11.41 24.67 4.67
N ASN A 116 10.20 24.49 5.21
CA ASN A 116 9.60 23.15 5.35
C ASN A 116 8.66 22.76 4.20
N LYS A 117 8.14 23.72 3.41
CA LYS A 117 7.10 23.46 2.40
C LYS A 117 7.47 22.30 1.45
N ASN A 118 8.70 22.29 0.95
CA ASN A 118 9.13 21.25 0.02
C ASN A 118 9.29 19.90 0.74
N SER A 119 9.81 19.89 1.97
CA SER A 119 9.90 18.68 2.80
C SER A 119 8.53 18.08 3.10
N PHE A 120 7.51 18.91 3.34
CA PHE A 120 6.13 18.43 3.49
C PHE A 120 5.60 17.78 2.21
N TYR A 121 5.87 18.35 1.03
CA TYR A 121 5.47 17.73 -0.23
C TYR A 121 6.19 16.40 -0.45
N ASN A 122 7.51 16.37 -0.27
CA ASN A 122 8.32 15.15 -0.41
C ASN A 122 7.82 14.05 0.55
N PHE A 123 7.53 14.40 1.81
CA PHE A 123 7.00 13.43 2.77
C PHE A 123 5.60 12.93 2.41
N MET A 124 4.73 13.79 1.86
CA MET A 124 3.43 13.32 1.35
C MET A 124 3.59 12.38 0.15
N GLU A 125 4.59 12.61 -0.71
CA GLU A 125 4.90 11.72 -1.84
C GLU A 125 5.38 10.33 -1.38
N GLN A 126 6.04 10.22 -0.22
CA GLN A 126 6.42 8.92 0.36
C GLN A 126 5.23 7.97 0.53
N SER A 127 4.01 8.49 0.68
CA SER A 127 2.79 7.68 0.75
C SER A 127 2.52 6.84 -0.52
N LEU A 128 3.19 7.18 -1.64
CA LEU A 128 3.03 6.52 -2.93
C LEU A 128 4.02 5.38 -3.17
N TYR A 129 5.16 5.37 -2.47
CA TYR A 129 6.30 4.49 -2.73
C TYR A 129 6.24 3.15 -1.98
N GLY A 130 7.25 2.30 -2.18
CA GLY A 130 7.34 0.97 -1.56
C GLY A 130 6.52 -0.09 -2.31
N LEU A 131 6.12 -1.14 -1.60
CA LEU A 131 5.24 -2.17 -2.16
C LEU A 131 3.79 -1.83 -1.89
N ARG A 132 2.95 -1.89 -2.92
CA ARG A 132 1.51 -1.66 -2.79
C ARG A 132 0.72 -2.48 -3.78
N GLY A 133 -0.58 -2.61 -3.56
CA GLY A 133 -1.46 -3.34 -4.46
C GLY A 133 -2.78 -3.64 -3.82
N ILE A 134 -3.54 -4.55 -4.42
CA ILE A 134 -4.84 -5.01 -3.94
C ILE A 134 -4.80 -6.51 -3.63
N ILE A 135 -5.38 -6.91 -2.51
CA ILE A 135 -5.57 -8.31 -2.11
C ILE A 135 -7.03 -8.71 -2.27
N THR A 136 -7.30 -9.73 -3.09
CA THR A 136 -8.65 -10.25 -3.34
C THR A 136 -8.75 -11.76 -3.12
N ASP A 137 -9.99 -12.23 -2.97
CA ASP A 137 -10.35 -13.63 -3.00
C ASP A 137 -10.28 -14.16 -4.44
N SER A 138 -9.58 -15.28 -4.66
CA SER A 138 -9.36 -15.82 -6.01
C SER A 138 -10.63 -16.35 -6.69
N ILE A 139 -11.70 -16.62 -5.94
CA ILE A 139 -12.95 -17.21 -6.45
C ILE A 139 -13.99 -16.12 -6.71
N THR A 140 -14.20 -15.25 -5.72
CA THR A 140 -15.23 -14.21 -5.78
C THR A 140 -14.74 -12.90 -6.38
N GLY A 141 -13.42 -12.69 -6.41
CA GLY A 141 -12.80 -11.40 -6.77
C GLY A 141 -13.03 -10.30 -5.73
N LEU A 142 -13.67 -10.61 -4.59
CA LEU A 142 -13.95 -9.63 -3.56
C LEU A 142 -12.69 -9.27 -2.77
N PRO A 143 -12.58 -8.03 -2.29
CA PRO A 143 -11.42 -7.56 -1.55
C PRO A 143 -11.32 -8.19 -0.16
N LEU A 144 -10.09 -8.41 0.28
CA LEU A 144 -9.77 -9.04 1.54
C LEU A 144 -9.01 -8.08 2.45
N LYS A 145 -9.38 -8.04 3.73
CA LYS A 145 -8.47 -7.62 4.82
C LYS A 145 -7.55 -8.78 5.15
N ALA A 146 -6.28 -8.68 4.75
CA ALA A 146 -5.24 -9.69 4.83
C ALA A 146 -3.94 -9.06 5.35
N LYS A 147 -3.12 -9.86 6.03
CA LYS A 147 -1.81 -9.45 6.55
C LYS A 147 -0.78 -9.51 5.42
N VAL A 148 0.12 -8.53 5.39
CA VAL A 148 1.32 -8.50 4.56
C VAL A 148 2.52 -8.42 5.49
N GLU A 149 3.36 -9.45 5.46
CA GLU A 149 4.50 -9.61 6.34
C GLU A 149 5.77 -10.00 5.56
N ILE A 150 6.94 -9.61 6.03
CA ILE A 150 8.23 -9.90 5.41
C ILE A 150 8.96 -10.95 6.25
N ILE A 151 9.30 -12.07 5.61
CA ILE A 151 9.96 -13.20 6.28
C ILE A 151 11.34 -12.76 6.79
N GLY A 152 11.58 -12.95 8.09
CA GLY A 152 12.87 -12.68 8.72
C GLY A 152 13.17 -11.19 8.91
N HIS A 153 12.18 -10.32 8.77
CA HIS A 153 12.29 -8.87 8.94
C HIS A 153 11.27 -8.34 9.94
N ASP A 154 9.99 -8.68 9.78
CA ASP A 154 8.95 -8.07 10.60
C ASP A 154 8.95 -8.56 12.07
N GLU A 155 8.98 -7.60 12.99
CA GLU A 155 8.88 -7.75 14.44
C GLU A 155 8.09 -6.58 15.05
N ASP A 156 7.68 -6.69 16.31
CA ASP A 156 7.03 -5.59 17.05
C ASP A 156 5.93 -4.85 16.28
N SER A 157 5.04 -5.62 15.65
CA SER A 157 3.88 -5.11 14.88
C SER A 157 4.23 -4.34 13.59
N SER A 158 5.44 -4.50 13.04
CA SER A 158 5.89 -3.83 11.80
C SER A 158 5.21 -4.34 10.51
N HIS A 159 4.42 -5.41 10.58
CA HIS A 159 3.62 -5.87 9.45
C HIS A 159 2.48 -4.89 9.14
N VAL A 160 1.86 -5.02 7.97
CA VAL A 160 0.70 -4.19 7.58
C VAL A 160 -0.51 -5.05 7.19
N PHE A 161 -1.66 -4.41 7.05
CA PHE A 161 -2.88 -5.05 6.55
C PHE A 161 -3.40 -4.33 5.32
N SER A 162 -4.06 -5.06 4.43
CA SER A 162 -4.92 -4.45 3.43
C SER A 162 -6.19 -3.88 4.06
N SER A 163 -6.64 -2.76 3.53
CA SER A 163 -7.82 -2.03 3.97
C SER A 163 -9.05 -2.36 3.13
N LEU A 164 -10.19 -2.58 3.78
CA LEU A 164 -11.49 -2.66 3.12
C LEU A 164 -12.03 -1.24 2.87
N GLN A 165 -12.88 -1.00 1.87
CA GLN A 165 -13.54 -1.98 0.99
C GLN A 165 -12.79 -2.27 -0.30
N ILE A 166 -11.57 -1.78 -0.49
CA ILE A 166 -10.85 -1.90 -1.77
C ILE A 166 -9.90 -3.11 -1.75
N GLY A 167 -9.42 -3.51 -0.57
CA GLY A 167 -8.39 -4.53 -0.40
C GLY A 167 -6.98 -3.98 -0.63
N ASN A 168 -6.81 -2.66 -0.65
CA ASN A 168 -5.52 -2.04 -0.93
C ASN A 168 -4.58 -2.12 0.30
N TYR A 169 -3.30 -2.38 0.08
CA TYR A 169 -2.27 -2.33 1.12
C TYR A 169 -1.11 -1.43 0.68
N HIS A 170 -0.35 -0.95 1.65
CA HIS A 170 0.84 -0.14 1.46
C HIS A 170 1.91 -0.58 2.45
N ARG A 171 3.07 -1.00 1.96
CA ARG A 171 4.22 -1.42 2.75
C ARG A 171 5.42 -0.55 2.37
N TYR A 172 5.69 0.44 3.19
CA TYR A 172 6.88 1.25 3.11
C TYR A 172 8.06 0.48 3.70
N ILE A 173 9.16 0.42 2.98
CA ILE A 173 10.38 -0.25 3.40
C ILE A 173 11.56 0.30 2.59
N TYR A 174 12.75 0.27 3.19
CA TYR A 174 13.97 0.67 2.51
C TYR A 174 14.27 -0.27 1.33
N GLN A 175 14.95 0.25 0.31
CA GLN A 175 15.32 -0.51 -0.87
C GLN A 175 16.02 -1.83 -0.54
N GLY A 176 15.67 -2.88 -1.27
CA GLY A 176 16.15 -4.23 -1.01
C GLY A 176 15.30 -5.28 -1.72
N SER A 177 15.71 -6.54 -1.61
CA SER A 177 14.95 -7.69 -2.11
C SER A 177 14.36 -8.47 -0.94
N TYR A 178 13.04 -8.65 -0.96
CA TYR A 178 12.30 -9.20 0.17
C TYR A 178 11.37 -10.34 -0.27
N GLN A 179 11.04 -11.21 0.69
CA GLN A 179 10.02 -12.24 0.54
C GLN A 179 8.76 -11.81 1.30
N PHE A 180 7.76 -11.34 0.56
CA PHE A 180 6.49 -10.87 1.11
C PHE A 180 5.51 -12.03 1.20
N THR A 181 4.96 -12.23 2.40
CA THR A 181 3.95 -13.24 2.71
C THR A 181 2.60 -12.56 2.91
N PHE A 182 1.60 -13.05 2.18
CA PHE A 182 0.23 -12.58 2.20
C PHE A 182 -0.64 -13.66 2.86
N SER A 183 -1.28 -13.34 3.98
CA SER A 183 -2.01 -14.32 4.78
C SER A 183 -3.35 -13.79 5.28
N LYS A 184 -4.33 -14.69 5.35
CA LYS A 184 -5.66 -14.45 5.93
C LYS A 184 -6.21 -15.76 6.48
N SER A 185 -6.81 -15.72 7.66
CA SER A 185 -7.50 -16.90 8.22
C SER A 185 -8.55 -17.43 7.23
N GLY A 186 -8.53 -18.75 6.99
CA GLY A 186 -9.38 -19.41 6.00
C GLY A 186 -8.84 -19.42 4.57
N TYR A 187 -7.62 -18.91 4.32
CA TYR A 187 -6.99 -18.87 3.00
C TYR A 187 -5.60 -19.52 3.02
N HIS A 188 -5.20 -20.09 1.88
CA HIS A 188 -3.83 -20.52 1.67
C HIS A 188 -2.91 -19.30 1.58
N THR A 189 -1.85 -19.31 2.37
CA THR A 189 -0.83 -18.26 2.39
C THR A 189 -0.05 -18.24 1.07
N LYS A 190 0.31 -17.04 0.59
CA LYS A 190 1.09 -16.86 -0.63
C LYS A 190 2.35 -16.06 -0.34
N THR A 191 3.51 -16.53 -0.79
CA THR A 191 4.79 -15.81 -0.67
C THR A 191 5.25 -15.37 -2.05
N ILE A 192 5.70 -14.11 -2.19
CA ILE A 192 6.16 -13.51 -3.44
C ILE A 192 7.45 -12.74 -3.16
N ASN A 193 8.44 -12.92 -4.04
CA ASN A 193 9.67 -12.13 -4.01
C ASN A 193 9.46 -10.82 -4.76
N ALA A 194 9.86 -9.71 -4.17
CA ALA A 194 9.87 -8.41 -4.85
C ALA A 194 11.08 -7.58 -4.44
N SER A 195 11.54 -6.75 -5.37
CA SER A 195 12.62 -5.78 -5.14
C SER A 195 12.03 -4.39 -5.02
N ILE A 196 12.40 -3.69 -3.95
CA ILE A 196 11.99 -2.33 -3.66
C ILE A 196 13.16 -1.40 -3.96
N ILE A 197 12.85 -0.26 -4.56
CA ILE A 197 13.80 0.82 -4.85
C ILE A 197 13.24 2.07 -4.18
N ASN A 198 14.09 2.84 -3.50
CA ASN A 198 13.67 4.07 -2.85
C ASN A 198 13.09 5.04 -3.89
N ASN A 199 12.13 5.85 -3.46
CA ASN A 199 11.46 6.86 -4.30
C ASN A 199 10.76 6.29 -5.54
N ASN A 200 10.42 4.99 -5.50
CA ASN A 200 9.65 4.29 -6.50
C ASN A 200 8.58 3.42 -5.85
N PHE A 201 7.55 3.09 -6.63
CA PHE A 201 6.50 2.16 -6.21
C PHE A 201 6.60 0.85 -7.00
N THR A 202 6.30 -0.26 -6.32
CA THR A 202 6.11 -1.57 -6.95
C THR A 202 4.67 -2.01 -6.72
N ILE A 203 3.93 -2.25 -7.81
CA ILE A 203 2.56 -2.75 -7.74
C ILE A 203 2.58 -4.28 -7.74
N GLN A 204 1.98 -4.88 -6.70
CA GLN A 204 1.79 -6.32 -6.61
C GLN A 204 0.38 -6.64 -6.13
N ASP A 205 -0.51 -6.92 -7.08
CA ASP A 205 -1.85 -7.45 -6.78
C ASP A 205 -1.76 -8.93 -6.43
N VAL A 206 -2.55 -9.36 -5.46
CA VAL A 206 -2.50 -10.72 -4.91
C VAL A 206 -3.91 -11.30 -4.78
N GLN A 207 -4.09 -12.51 -5.31
CA GLN A 207 -5.27 -13.31 -5.05
C GLN A 207 -4.92 -14.43 -4.06
N LEU A 208 -5.73 -14.55 -3.00
CA LEU A 208 -5.64 -15.63 -2.02
C LEU A 208 -6.73 -16.67 -2.28
N VAL A 209 -6.37 -17.95 -2.15
CA VAL A 209 -7.28 -19.08 -2.40
C VAL A 209 -7.91 -19.54 -1.08
N PRO A 210 -9.25 -19.59 -0.95
CA PRO A 210 -9.90 -20.14 0.24
C PRO A 210 -9.53 -21.60 0.48
N ILE A 211 -9.30 -21.96 1.75
CA ILE A 211 -9.07 -23.35 2.17
C ILE A 211 -10.38 -24.14 2.02
N GLY A 212 -10.28 -25.38 1.54
CA GLY A 212 -11.41 -26.30 1.43
C GLY A 212 -12.27 -26.12 0.17
N PHE A 213 -11.88 -25.23 -0.75
CA PHE A 213 -12.54 -25.11 -2.06
C PHE A 213 -11.96 -26.13 -3.05
N VAL A 214 -12.74 -27.17 -3.39
CA VAL A 214 -12.34 -28.20 -4.37
C VAL A 214 -12.90 -27.84 -5.74
N SER A 215 -12.17 -27.02 -6.51
CA SER A 215 -12.38 -26.70 -7.94
C SER A 215 -13.72 -26.08 -8.36
N VAL A 216 -13.66 -25.09 -9.26
CA VAL A 216 -14.82 -24.72 -10.09
C VAL A 216 -14.84 -25.69 -11.27
N ASN A 217 -15.79 -26.63 -11.28
CA ASN A 217 -16.08 -27.35 -12.52
C ASN A 217 -16.66 -26.34 -13.50
N ASN A 218 -15.86 -25.92 -14.48
CA ASN A 218 -16.41 -25.33 -15.69
C ASN A 218 -17.33 -26.38 -16.30
N ILE A 219 -18.64 -26.25 -16.08
CA ILE A 219 -19.61 -26.98 -16.87
C ILE A 219 -19.38 -26.47 -18.28
N LYS A 220 -18.64 -27.24 -19.09
CA LYS A 220 -18.78 -27.15 -20.53
C LYS A 220 -20.22 -27.50 -20.81
N GLU A 221 -21.10 -26.50 -20.75
CA GLU A 221 -22.40 -26.64 -21.37
C GLU A 221 -22.09 -26.86 -22.84
N ASN A 222 -22.25 -28.11 -23.29
CA ASN A 222 -22.34 -28.41 -24.69
C ASN A 222 -23.58 -27.67 -25.18
N LYS A 223 -23.38 -26.43 -25.64
CA LYS A 223 -24.46 -25.58 -26.13
C LYS A 223 -25.14 -26.31 -27.28
N LYS A 224 -26.31 -26.88 -26.99
CA LYS A 224 -27.07 -27.62 -27.99
C LYS A 224 -27.63 -26.61 -28.99
N ILE A 225 -27.21 -26.74 -30.24
CA ILE A 225 -27.78 -25.98 -31.35
C ILE A 225 -29.25 -26.39 -31.46
N ILE A 226 -30.15 -25.42 -31.33
CA ILE A 226 -31.60 -25.64 -31.47
C ILE A 226 -32.07 -25.28 -32.88
N ASN A 227 -31.37 -24.38 -33.56
CA ASN A 227 -31.67 -24.02 -34.95
C ASN A 227 -30.42 -23.52 -35.68
N SER A 228 -30.41 -23.66 -37.02
CA SER A 228 -29.36 -23.11 -37.89
C SER A 228 -30.01 -22.45 -39.10
N ILE A 229 -29.71 -21.16 -39.30
CA ILE A 229 -30.24 -20.36 -40.41
C ILE A 229 -29.10 -19.81 -41.28
N ASP A 230 -29.42 -19.48 -42.53
CA ASP A 230 -28.54 -18.69 -43.39
C ASP A 230 -28.63 -17.17 -43.08
N ILE A 231 -27.84 -16.36 -43.78
CA ILE A 231 -27.83 -14.89 -43.66
C ILE A 231 -29.16 -14.23 -44.05
N LEU A 232 -30.06 -14.94 -44.72
CA LEU A 232 -31.39 -14.47 -45.12
C LEU A 232 -32.50 -15.01 -44.20
N GLY A 233 -32.14 -15.72 -43.12
CA GLY A 233 -33.07 -16.26 -42.14
C GLY A 233 -33.77 -17.56 -42.54
N LYS A 234 -33.30 -18.26 -43.58
CA LYS A 234 -33.90 -19.52 -44.03
C LYS A 234 -33.27 -20.72 -43.31
N ASN A 235 -34.12 -21.68 -42.92
CA ASN A 235 -33.67 -22.96 -42.36
C ASN A 235 -32.93 -23.76 -43.43
N ASN A 236 -31.69 -24.16 -43.13
CA ASN A 236 -30.82 -24.76 -44.12
C ASN A 236 -30.82 -26.30 -43.99
N ASN A 237 -31.69 -26.97 -44.76
CA ASN A 237 -31.76 -28.45 -44.84
C ASN A 237 -30.88 -29.05 -45.95
N ASN A 238 -30.15 -28.24 -46.72
CA ASN A 238 -29.38 -28.72 -47.88
C ASN A 238 -27.86 -28.56 -47.67
N ASN A 239 -27.13 -29.63 -47.99
CA ASN A 239 -25.67 -29.76 -47.94
C ASN A 239 -24.96 -28.95 -49.06
N ASN A 240 -25.22 -27.65 -49.16
CA ASN A 240 -24.41 -26.77 -49.99
C ASN A 240 -23.26 -26.21 -49.15
N ASN A 241 -22.02 -26.53 -49.54
CA ASN A 241 -20.81 -26.31 -48.73
C ASN A 241 -20.36 -24.85 -48.59
N ASN A 242 -20.94 -23.89 -49.34
CA ASN A 242 -20.49 -22.49 -49.35
C ASN A 242 -21.54 -21.49 -48.84
N ILE A 243 -21.97 -21.59 -47.57
CA ILE A 243 -22.88 -20.61 -46.95
C ILE A 243 -22.49 -20.33 -45.50
N ILE A 244 -22.44 -19.04 -45.13
CA ILE A 244 -22.33 -18.56 -43.74
C ILE A 244 -23.51 -19.11 -42.93
N LYS A 245 -23.22 -19.88 -41.88
CA LYS A 245 -24.24 -20.46 -40.99
C LYS A 245 -24.35 -19.66 -39.70
N ILE A 246 -25.57 -19.42 -39.25
CA ILE A 246 -25.89 -18.78 -37.98
C ILE A 246 -26.53 -19.83 -37.08
N ASN A 247 -25.77 -20.34 -36.11
CA ASN A 247 -26.25 -21.29 -35.12
C ASN A 247 -26.91 -20.56 -33.96
N ILE A 248 -28.14 -20.94 -33.63
CA ILE A 248 -28.89 -20.43 -32.48
C ILE A 248 -28.87 -21.51 -31.40
N PHE A 249 -28.43 -21.14 -30.21
CA PHE A 249 -28.35 -22.03 -29.06
C PHE A 249 -29.56 -21.88 -28.15
N LYS A 250 -29.80 -22.89 -27.30
CA LYS A 250 -30.97 -22.93 -26.40
C LYS A 250 -31.03 -21.74 -25.43
N ASP A 251 -29.88 -21.17 -25.09
CA ASP A 251 -29.73 -19.98 -24.24
C ASP A 251 -29.99 -18.64 -24.99
N GLY A 252 -30.34 -18.70 -26.28
CA GLY A 252 -30.54 -17.52 -27.13
C GLY A 252 -29.26 -16.92 -27.70
N SER A 253 -28.08 -17.47 -27.36
CA SER A 253 -26.82 -17.03 -27.96
C SER A 253 -26.71 -17.46 -29.43
N ILE A 254 -25.91 -16.72 -30.20
CA ILE A 254 -25.76 -16.89 -31.65
C ILE A 254 -24.27 -17.02 -31.99
N ASN A 255 -23.91 -18.01 -32.83
CA ASN A 255 -22.57 -18.15 -33.40
C ASN A 255 -22.63 -18.14 -34.93
N LYS A 256 -21.82 -17.27 -35.56
CA LYS A 256 -21.64 -17.21 -37.01
C LYS A 256 -20.44 -18.06 -37.41
N LYS A 257 -20.68 -19.13 -38.17
CA LYS A 257 -19.64 -20.00 -38.70
C LYS A 257 -19.54 -19.83 -40.21
N ILE A 258 -18.37 -19.40 -40.70
CA ILE A 258 -18.02 -19.46 -42.11
C ILE A 258 -17.36 -20.82 -42.33
N ILE A 259 -17.94 -21.64 -43.20
CA ILE A 259 -17.30 -22.88 -43.66
C ILE A 259 -16.69 -22.53 -45.02
N ILE A 260 -15.37 -22.59 -45.08
CA ILE A 260 -14.59 -22.44 -46.30
C ILE A 260 -13.94 -23.82 -46.48
N ASP A 261 -14.16 -24.46 -47.63
CA ASP A 261 -13.48 -25.72 -47.98
C ASP A 261 -11.95 -25.52 -48.08
#